data_AF-A0A949RF43-F1
#
_entry.id   AF-A0A949RF43-F1
#
_cell.length_a   1.000
_cell.length_b   1.000
_cell.length_c   1.000
_cell.angle_alpha   90.00
_cell.angle_beta   90.00
_cell.angle_gamma   90.00
#
_symmetry.space_group_name_H-M   'P 1'
#
loop_
_entity.id
_entity.type
_entity.pdbx_description
1 polymer ?
#
loop_
_entity_poly.entity_id
_entity_poly.type
_entity_poly.pdbx_seq_one_letter_code
_entity_poly.pdbx_strand_id
1 'polypeptide(L)'
;MSRQRIRCSRLFRGPSRTLALVLALAGCAPEGPPADVLPRERFVQVLAEAQLIEARINREGAVEHRSNEKVDAYYARLYEREGITEADFRRSFDHYAQDPAVLKDIYSDVIATLSRRKDEAMNARPDSLSAASHP
;
A
#
# COMPACT_ATOMS: atom_id res chain seq x y z
N MET A 1 -7.18 0.88 -42.34
CA MET A 1 -6.38 -0.20 -42.97
C MET A 1 -5.20 0.42 -43.73
N SER A 2 -3.97 0.40 -43.21
CA SER A 2 -2.76 0.49 -44.05
C SER A 2 -1.48 0.12 -43.29
N ARG A 3 -1.11 -1.16 -43.39
CA ARG A 3 0.24 -1.72 -43.66
C ARG A 3 1.44 -1.14 -42.91
N GLN A 4 1.64 -1.66 -41.70
CA GLN A 4 2.79 -2.48 -41.28
C GLN A 4 4.05 -2.45 -42.20
N ARG A 5 5.16 -1.92 -41.67
CA ARG A 5 6.52 -2.18 -42.15
C ARG A 5 7.37 -2.74 -41.00
N ILE A 6 7.22 -4.04 -40.78
CA ILE A 6 8.13 -4.82 -39.93
C ILE A 6 9.39 -5.08 -40.75
N ARG A 7 10.51 -4.47 -40.38
CA ARG A 7 11.83 -4.84 -40.90
C ARG A 7 12.20 -6.20 -40.34
N CYS A 8 12.03 -7.21 -41.19
CA CYS A 8 12.55 -8.55 -41.01
C CYS A 8 14.02 -8.56 -41.44
N SER A 9 14.95 -8.24 -40.53
CA SER A 9 16.37 -8.54 -40.74
C SER A 9 16.69 -9.85 -40.02
N ARG A 10 16.74 -10.91 -40.83
CA ARG A 10 17.19 -12.24 -40.48
C ARG A 10 18.65 -12.17 -40.03
N LEU A 11 18.94 -12.56 -38.79
CA LEU A 11 20.17 -13.29 -38.50
C LEU A 11 19.80 -14.59 -37.81
N PHE A 12 20.23 -15.64 -38.46
CA PHE A 12 19.93 -17.04 -38.24
C PHE A 12 21.10 -17.64 -37.46
N ARG A 13 20.90 -18.11 -36.23
CA ARG A 13 21.77 -19.15 -35.64
C ARG A 13 21.16 -19.83 -34.40
N GLY A 14 20.63 -21.05 -34.61
CA GLY A 14 20.59 -22.14 -33.61
C GLY A 14 19.44 -22.14 -32.59
N PRO A 15 18.64 -23.22 -32.48
CA PRO A 15 17.60 -23.34 -31.47
C PRO A 15 18.18 -23.94 -30.18
N SER A 16 18.38 -23.13 -29.14
CA SER A 16 18.47 -23.64 -27.77
C SER A 16 17.10 -23.44 -27.11
N ARG A 17 16.35 -24.53 -26.98
CA ARG A 17 14.94 -24.59 -26.52
C ARG A 17 14.73 -24.12 -25.07
N THR A 18 15.78 -23.71 -24.35
CA THR A 18 15.70 -23.27 -22.96
C THR A 18 15.48 -21.77 -22.78
N LEU A 19 15.68 -20.92 -23.80
CA LEU A 19 15.59 -19.46 -23.63
C LEU A 19 14.18 -18.88 -23.86
N ALA A 20 13.22 -19.68 -24.33
CA ALA A 20 11.88 -19.20 -24.67
C ALA A 20 10.94 -18.99 -23.46
N LEU A 21 11.29 -19.51 -22.27
CA LEU A 21 10.40 -19.47 -21.10
C LEU A 21 10.60 -18.21 -20.22
N VAL A 22 11.73 -17.51 -20.33
CA VAL A 22 12.05 -16.38 -19.44
C VAL A 22 11.46 -15.05 -19.95
N LEU A 23 11.09 -14.95 -21.23
CA LEU A 23 10.67 -13.68 -21.85
C LEU A 23 9.15 -13.39 -21.79
N ALA A 24 8.35 -14.24 -21.15
CA ALA A 24 6.88 -14.14 -21.17
C ALA A 24 6.28 -13.30 -20.02
N LEU A 25 7.09 -12.63 -19.19
CA LEU A 25 6.64 -11.86 -18.01
C LEU A 25 6.69 -10.34 -18.18
N ALA A 26 6.88 -9.82 -19.40
CA ALA A 26 6.71 -8.40 -19.67
C ALA A 26 5.21 -8.04 -19.71
N GLY A 27 4.56 -8.10 -18.56
CA GLY A 27 3.18 -7.65 -18.36
C GLY A 27 3.09 -6.13 -18.46
N CYS A 28 2.06 -5.65 -19.15
CA CYS A 28 1.73 -4.24 -19.24
C CYS A 28 1.34 -3.75 -17.84
N ALA A 29 2.20 -2.96 -17.18
CA ALA A 29 1.80 -2.24 -15.98
C ALA A 29 0.87 -1.09 -16.40
N PRO A 30 -0.28 -0.90 -15.73
CA PRO A 30 -1.06 0.33 -15.93
C PRO A 30 -0.16 1.54 -15.67
N GLU A 31 -0.40 2.62 -16.41
CA GLU A 31 0.35 3.87 -16.27
C GLU A 31 0.30 4.30 -14.79
N GLY A 32 1.44 4.16 -14.11
CA GLY A 32 1.53 4.41 -12.67
C GLY A 32 1.38 5.90 -12.37
N PRO A 33 1.17 6.26 -11.11
CA PRO A 33 1.22 7.66 -10.72
C PRO A 33 2.61 8.26 -11.04
N PRO A 34 2.75 9.60 -11.03
CA PRO A 34 4.04 10.26 -11.18
C PRO A 34 5.12 9.62 -10.30
N ALA A 35 6.38 9.62 -10.75
CA ALA A 35 7.47 8.90 -10.07
C ALA A 35 7.70 9.33 -8.61
N ASP A 36 7.23 10.53 -8.24
CA ASP A 36 7.31 11.12 -6.91
C ASP A 36 6.05 10.89 -6.04
N VAL A 37 5.07 10.13 -6.54
CA VAL A 37 3.84 9.69 -5.87
C VAL A 37 3.92 8.19 -5.61
N LEU A 38 3.57 7.76 -4.40
CA LEU A 38 3.53 6.36 -4.02
C LEU A 38 2.48 5.62 -4.87
N PRO A 39 2.81 4.43 -5.40
CA PRO A 39 1.82 3.56 -6.04
C PRO A 39 0.64 3.29 -5.11
N ARG A 40 -0.56 3.14 -5.68
CA ARG A 40 -1.83 3.07 -4.93
C ARG A 40 -1.79 1.98 -3.86
N GLU A 41 -1.30 0.80 -4.20
CA GLU A 41 -1.19 -0.34 -3.29
C GLU A 41 -0.26 -0.01 -2.11
N ARG A 42 0.86 0.67 -2.38
CA ARG A 42 1.80 1.11 -1.34
C ARG A 42 1.16 2.18 -0.45
N PHE A 43 0.48 3.15 -1.06
CA PHE A 43 -0.19 4.22 -0.34
C PHE A 43 -1.32 3.70 0.56
N VAL A 44 -2.11 2.71 0.12
CA VAL A 44 -3.12 2.04 0.95
C VAL A 44 -2.48 1.44 2.22
N GLN A 45 -1.33 0.76 2.10
CA GLN A 45 -0.65 0.20 3.28
C GLN A 45 -0.17 1.30 4.24
N VAL A 46 0.49 2.33 3.72
CA VAL A 46 1.01 3.45 4.54
C VAL A 46 -0.14 4.22 5.20
N LEU A 47 -1.22 4.49 4.47
CA LEU A 47 -2.38 5.20 4.99
C LEU A 47 -3.10 4.37 6.06
N ALA A 48 -3.17 3.04 5.92
CA ALA A 48 -3.71 2.16 6.97
C ALA A 48 -2.89 2.24 8.27
N GLU A 49 -1.56 2.30 8.19
CA GLU A 49 -0.70 2.51 9.35
C GLU A 49 -0.93 3.90 9.98
N ALA A 50 -1.07 4.94 9.16
CA ALA A 50 -1.38 6.29 9.63
C ALA A 50 -2.73 6.33 10.38
N GLN A 51 -3.76 5.63 9.90
CA GLN A 51 -5.05 5.52 10.62
C GLN A 51 -4.91 4.83 11.98
N LEU A 52 -4.04 3.83 12.10
CA LEU A 52 -3.75 3.18 13.40
C LEU A 52 -3.01 4.12 14.36
N ILE A 53 -2.09 4.93 13.84
CA ILE A 53 -1.42 5.99 14.62
C ILE A 53 -2.44 7.00 15.13
N GLU A 54 -3.33 7.50 14.28
CA GLU A 54 -4.39 8.43 14.70
C GLU A 54 -5.33 7.80 15.73
N ALA A 55 -5.72 6.54 15.55
CA ALA A 55 -6.54 5.83 16.53
C ALA A 55 -5.84 5.71 17.89
N ARG A 56 -4.53 5.46 17.90
CA ARG A 56 -3.71 5.42 19.11
C ARG A 56 -3.62 6.80 19.76
N ILE A 57 -3.27 7.83 19.00
CA ILE A 57 -3.17 9.21 19.48
C ILE A 57 -4.51 9.67 20.03
N ASN A 58 -5.64 9.32 19.41
CA ASN A 58 -6.96 9.70 19.88
C ASN A 58 -7.32 9.00 21.21
N ARG A 59 -6.91 7.73 21.38
CA ARG A 59 -7.09 7.01 22.65
C ARG A 59 -6.20 7.55 23.75
N GLU A 60 -4.92 7.79 23.47
CA GLU A 60 -3.96 8.32 24.44
C GLU A 60 -4.25 9.79 24.76
N GLY A 61 -4.65 10.59 23.77
CA GLY A 61 -5.03 11.99 23.92
C GLY A 61 -6.31 12.24 24.72
N ALA A 62 -7.16 11.22 24.86
CA ALA A 62 -8.29 11.23 25.78
C ALA A 62 -7.85 11.03 27.25
N VAL A 63 -6.63 10.51 27.47
CA VAL A 63 -6.07 10.22 28.80
C VAL A 63 -5.00 11.24 29.21
N GLU A 64 -4.21 11.73 28.25
CA GLU A 64 -3.08 12.64 28.40
C GLU A 64 -3.21 13.83 27.44
N HIS A 65 -2.67 15.00 27.76
CA HIS A 65 -2.65 16.11 26.80
C HIS A 65 -1.85 15.74 25.53
N ARG A 66 -2.50 15.82 24.37
CA ARG A 66 -1.87 15.63 23.05
C ARG A 66 -0.72 16.64 22.91
N SER A 67 0.52 16.15 22.88
CA SER A 67 1.71 16.96 22.55
C SER A 67 2.14 16.70 21.12
N ASN A 68 2.46 17.76 20.38
CA ASN A 68 2.91 17.67 18.99
C ASN A 68 4.17 16.80 18.85
N GLU A 69 5.10 16.88 19.81
CA GLU A 69 6.32 16.06 19.81
C GLU A 69 6.05 14.54 19.77
N LYS A 70 5.01 14.07 20.48
CA LYS A 70 4.63 12.65 20.45
C LYS A 70 4.04 12.24 19.11
N VAL A 71 3.22 13.11 18.51
CA VAL A 71 2.61 12.89 17.19
C VAL A 71 3.71 12.79 16.13
N ASP A 72 4.63 13.73 16.14
CA ASP A 72 5.76 13.78 15.21
C ASP A 72 6.63 12.52 15.32
N ALA A 73 6.88 12.04 16.56
CA ALA A 73 7.62 10.81 16.79
C ALA A 73 6.92 9.56 16.23
N TYR A 74 5.58 9.47 16.28
CA TYR A 74 4.85 8.36 15.69
C TYR A 74 4.96 8.35 14.16
N TYR A 75 4.78 9.51 13.52
CA TYR A 75 4.88 9.62 12.07
C TYR A 75 6.32 9.45 11.57
N ALA A 76 7.33 9.97 12.29
CA ALA A 76 8.73 9.72 11.95
C ALA A 76 9.06 8.22 11.88
N ARG A 77 8.59 7.44 12.87
CA ARG A 77 8.75 5.98 12.89
C ARG A 77 7.95 5.26 11.80
N LEU A 78 6.79 5.79 11.41
CA LEU A 78 6.04 5.28 10.27
C LEU A 78 6.87 5.43 9.00
N TYR A 79 7.36 6.63 8.73
CA TYR A 79 8.11 6.95 7.52
C TYR A 79 9.40 6.13 7.42
N GLU A 80 10.14 6.01 8.53
CA GLU A 80 11.32 5.15 8.61
C GLU A 80 10.99 3.67 8.32
N ARG A 81 9.96 3.12 8.98
CA ARG A 81 9.54 1.71 8.77
C ARG A 81 9.11 1.44 7.34
N GLU A 82 8.41 2.38 6.72
CA GLU A 82 7.90 2.23 5.37
C GLU A 82 8.90 2.66 4.28
N GLY A 83 10.08 3.17 4.66
CA GLY A 83 11.11 3.62 3.72
C GLY A 83 10.67 4.81 2.86
N ILE A 84 9.87 5.71 3.42
CA ILE A 84 9.36 6.92 2.74
C ILE A 84 9.70 8.17 3.56
N THR A 85 9.49 9.34 2.97
CA THR A 85 9.52 10.63 3.67
C THR A 85 8.11 11.16 3.94
N GLU A 86 7.99 12.13 4.85
CA GLU A 86 6.75 12.90 5.04
C GLU A 86 6.30 13.55 3.73
N ALA A 87 7.25 14.05 2.94
CA ALA A 87 6.96 14.69 1.67
C ALA A 87 6.38 13.70 0.65
N ASP A 88 6.86 12.45 0.61
CA ASP A 88 6.29 11.40 -0.25
C ASP A 88 4.85 11.08 0.16
N PHE A 89 4.60 10.96 1.46
CA PHE A 89 3.26 10.73 1.98
C PHE A 89 2.31 11.88 1.62
N ARG A 90 2.71 13.13 1.87
CA ARG A 90 1.88 14.31 1.58
C ARG A 90 1.61 14.46 0.09
N ARG A 91 2.63 14.36 -0.77
CA ARG A 91 2.43 14.43 -2.24
C ARG A 91 1.50 13.35 -2.74
N SER A 92 1.60 12.14 -2.19
CA SER A 92 0.71 11.03 -2.56
C SER A 92 -0.73 11.28 -2.12
N PHE A 93 -0.91 11.76 -0.88
CA PHE A 93 -2.23 12.13 -0.39
C PHE A 93 -2.85 13.24 -1.25
N ASP A 94 -2.11 14.31 -1.51
CA ASP A 94 -2.57 15.45 -2.31
C ASP A 94 -2.92 15.03 -3.74
N HIS A 95 -2.13 14.12 -4.33
CA HIS A 95 -2.40 13.55 -5.66
C HIS A 95 -3.71 12.77 -5.69
N TYR A 96 -3.88 11.81 -4.77
CA TYR A 96 -5.09 10.98 -4.75
C TYR A 96 -6.34 11.76 -4.30
N ALA A 97 -6.17 12.82 -3.52
CA ALA A 97 -7.26 13.69 -3.09
C ALA A 97 -7.81 14.60 -4.20
N GLN A 98 -7.12 14.73 -5.34
CA GLN A 98 -7.65 15.49 -6.49
C GLN A 98 -8.92 14.88 -7.09
N ASP A 99 -9.09 13.56 -6.96
CA ASP A 99 -10.29 12.84 -7.38
C ASP A 99 -10.95 12.18 -6.16
N PRO A 100 -12.08 12.72 -5.67
CA PRO A 100 -12.80 12.16 -4.52
C PRO A 100 -13.25 10.72 -4.71
N ALA A 101 -13.54 10.27 -5.93
CA ALA A 101 -13.91 8.88 -6.19
C ALA A 101 -12.71 7.95 -5.99
N VAL A 102 -11.54 8.33 -6.50
CA VAL A 102 -10.29 7.59 -6.30
C VAL A 102 -9.92 7.52 -4.82
N LEU A 103 -10.01 8.65 -4.09
CA LEU A 103 -9.70 8.67 -2.66
C LEU A 103 -10.68 7.80 -1.86
N LYS A 104 -11.98 7.80 -2.20
CA LYS A 104 -12.99 6.93 -1.59
C LYS A 104 -12.64 5.45 -1.77
N ASP A 105 -12.20 5.06 -2.96
CA ASP A 105 -11.81 3.67 -3.23
C ASP A 105 -10.56 3.29 -2.43
N ILE A 106 -9.59 4.20 -2.29
CA ILE A 106 -8.42 3.99 -1.42
C ILE A 106 -8.85 3.78 0.03
N TYR A 107 -9.77 4.59 0.56
CA TYR A 107 -10.29 4.40 1.91
C TYR A 107 -11.04 3.06 2.06
N SER A 108 -11.77 2.63 1.04
CA SER A 108 -12.43 1.32 1.03
C SER A 108 -11.41 0.19 1.18
N ASP A 109 -10.28 0.28 0.48
CA ASP A 109 -9.20 -0.70 0.56
C ASP A 109 -8.42 -0.62 1.89
N VAL A 110 -8.27 0.57 2.46
CA VAL A 110 -7.74 0.76 3.82
C VAL A 110 -8.63 0.04 4.84
N ILE A 111 -9.95 0.24 4.76
CA ILE A 111 -10.92 -0.44 5.65
C ILE A 111 -10.85 -1.95 5.49
N ALA A 112 -10.80 -2.44 4.24
CA ALA A 112 -10.66 -3.87 3.97
C ALA A 112 -9.33 -4.43 4.54
N THR A 113 -8.23 -3.70 4.36
CA THR A 113 -6.91 -4.07 4.89
C THR A 113 -6.93 -4.16 6.41
N LEU A 114 -7.48 -3.16 7.10
CA LEU A 114 -7.57 -3.15 8.56
C LEU A 114 -8.51 -4.23 9.09
N SER A 115 -9.64 -4.47 8.41
CA SER A 115 -10.60 -5.51 8.79
C SER A 115 -9.97 -6.90 8.71
N ARG A 116 -9.25 -7.19 7.62
CA ARG A 116 -8.51 -8.44 7.47
C ARG A 116 -7.47 -8.62 8.57
N ARG A 117 -6.64 -7.60 8.84
CA ARG A 117 -5.63 -7.66 9.91
C ARG A 117 -6.25 -7.89 11.29
N LYS A 118 -7.43 -7.30 11.55
CA LYS A 118 -8.19 -7.53 12.78
C LYS A 118 -8.67 -8.98 12.88
N ASP A 119 -9.22 -9.54 11.80
CA ASP A 119 -9.68 -10.93 11.78
C ASP A 119 -8.50 -11.91 11.94
N GLU A 120 -7.36 -11.65 11.27
CA GLU A 120 -6.11 -12.40 11.44
C GLU A 120 -5.62 -12.37 12.90
N ALA A 121 -5.64 -11.18 13.54
CA ALA A 121 -5.27 -11.03 14.94
C ALA A 121 -6.23 -11.73 15.91
N MET A 122 -7.53 -11.79 15.60
CA MET A 122 -8.51 -12.52 16.40
C MET A 122 -8.32 -14.04 16.28
N ASN A 123 -8.07 -14.54 15.07
CA ASN A 123 -7.88 -15.96 14.82
C ASN A 123 -6.53 -16.48 15.34
N ALA A 124 -5.52 -15.61 15.45
CA ALA A 124 -4.22 -15.95 16.03
C ALA A 124 -4.23 -16.02 17.57
N ARG A 125 -5.30 -15.59 18.24
CA ARG A 125 -5.44 -15.69 19.70
C ARG A 125 -5.94 -17.09 20.08
N PRO A 126 -5.15 -17.93 20.76
CA PRO A 126 -5.63 -19.24 21.22
C PRO A 126 -6.76 -19.06 22.25
N ASP A 127 -7.79 -19.92 22.13
CA ASP A 127 -9.11 -19.93 22.78
C ASP A 127 -9.18 -19.75 24.32
N SER A 128 -8.05 -19.57 25.00
CA SER A 128 -7.91 -19.38 26.44
C SER A 128 -8.67 -18.18 27.03
N LEU A 129 -9.21 -17.27 26.21
CA LEU A 129 -10.07 -16.16 26.66
C LEU A 129 -11.55 -16.36 26.34
N SER A 130 -11.93 -17.40 25.59
CA SER A 130 -13.34 -17.71 25.27
C SER A 130 -14.09 -18.38 26.41
N ALA A 131 -13.40 -18.93 27.42
CA ALA A 131 -14.01 -19.61 28.56
C ALA A 131 -14.39 -18.69 29.73
N ALA A 132 -13.97 -17.40 29.71
CA ALA A 132 -14.19 -16.47 30.82
C ALA A 132 -15.47 -15.62 30.67
N SER A 133 -16.33 -15.90 29.68
CA SER A 133 -17.53 -15.11 29.38
C SER A 133 -18.77 -15.95 29.16
N HIS A 134 -19.08 -16.89 30.05
CA HIS A 134 -20.43 -17.41 30.23
C HIS A 134 -20.82 -17.22 31.71
N PRO A 135 -21.89 -16.44 32.02
CA PRO A 135 -22.49 -16.41 33.35
C PRO A 135 -23.21 -17.73 33.69
#